data_AF-A0A7V9EKA9-F1
#
_entry.id   AF-A0A7V9EKA9-F1
#
_cell.length_a   1.000
_cell.length_b   1.000
_cell.length_c   1.000
_cell.angle_alpha   90.00
_cell.angle_beta   90.00
_cell.angle_gamma   90.00
#
_symmetry.space_group_name_H-M   'P 1'
#
loop_
_entity.id
_entity.type
_entity.pdbx_description
1 polymer ?
#
loop_
_entity_poly.entity_id
_entity_poly.type
_entity_poly.pdbx_seq_one_letter_code
_entity_poly.pdbx_strand_id
1 'polypeptide(L)'
;MSGGRRRDGRRSAGGGRLVRLFVLLVIAFCGMAGRLVTLQIVQAPAYATLAVDQRSRVVEFPARRGAIFDRNGNALAVSVDLDTV
;
A
#
# COMPACT_ATOMS: atom_id res chain seq x y z
N MET A 1 -24.15 -48.39 47.81
CA MET A 1 -24.41 -48.64 46.38
C MET A 1 -23.75 -47.53 45.57
N SER A 2 -22.62 -47.85 44.91
CA SER A 2 -21.85 -46.93 44.08
C SER A 2 -22.20 -47.16 42.61
N GLY A 3 -22.49 -46.08 41.88
CA GLY A 3 -22.84 -46.14 40.47
C GLY A 3 -22.45 -44.85 39.75
N GLY A 4 -21.14 -44.63 39.60
CA GLY A 4 -20.61 -43.54 38.79
C GLY A 4 -20.92 -43.77 37.31
N ARG A 5 -21.77 -42.91 36.73
CA ARG A 5 -22.06 -42.92 35.29
C ARG A 5 -20.87 -42.35 34.53
N ARG A 6 -20.24 -43.23 33.74
CA ARG A 6 -19.17 -42.92 32.80
C ARG A 6 -19.68 -41.90 31.77
N ARG A 7 -19.08 -40.71 31.74
CA ARG A 7 -19.23 -39.77 30.62
C ARG A 7 -18.30 -40.23 29.51
N ASP A 8 -18.85 -40.91 28.53
CA ASP A 8 -18.10 -41.29 27.34
C ASP A 8 -18.04 -40.09 26.39
N GLY A 9 -16.92 -39.37 26.43
CA GLY A 9 -16.63 -38.27 25.53
C GLY A 9 -16.40 -38.81 24.13
N ARG A 10 -17.40 -38.61 23.26
CA ARG A 10 -17.34 -38.95 21.84
C ARG A 10 -16.12 -38.28 21.19
N ARG A 11 -15.01 -39.02 21.10
CA ARG A 11 -13.78 -38.56 20.47
C ARG A 11 -14.07 -38.31 19.00
N SER A 12 -13.89 -37.06 18.60
CA SER A 12 -14.11 -36.61 17.22
C SER A 12 -13.18 -37.36 16.27
N ALA A 13 -13.78 -38.10 15.33
CA ALA A 13 -13.10 -38.74 14.19
C ALA A 13 -12.57 -37.72 13.15
N GLY A 14 -12.35 -36.46 13.54
CA GLY A 14 -12.00 -35.35 12.65
C GLY A 14 -10.54 -34.87 12.70
N GLY A 15 -9.71 -35.39 13.63
CA GLY A 15 -8.35 -34.86 13.87
C GLY A 15 -7.45 -34.88 12.63
N GLY A 16 -7.40 -36.01 11.90
CA GLY A 16 -6.57 -36.12 10.69
C GLY A 16 -7.06 -35.27 9.51
N ARG A 17 -8.33 -34.87 9.48
CA ARG A 17 -8.86 -33.93 8.48
C ARG A 17 -8.42 -32.50 8.80
N LEU A 18 -8.48 -32.11 10.07
CA LEU A 18 -8.04 -30.80 10.54
C LEU A 18 -6.54 -30.59 10.31
N VAL A 19 -5.71 -31.59 10.61
CA VAL A 19 -4.26 -31.51 10.37
C VAL A 19 -3.95 -31.34 8.89
N ARG A 20 -4.61 -32.08 7.99
CA ARG A 20 -4.41 -31.93 6.54
C ARG A 20 -4.80 -30.54 6.04
N LEU A 21 -5.94 -30.01 6.51
CA LEU A 21 -6.38 -28.65 6.19
C LEU A 21 -5.39 -27.59 6.68
N PHE A 22 -4.85 -27.77 7.89
CA PHE A 22 -3.87 -26.87 8.46
C PHE A 22 -2.56 -26.87 7.65
N VAL A 23 -2.05 -28.06 7.28
CA VAL A 23 -0.84 -28.18 6.44
C VAL A 23 -1.03 -27.49 5.09
N LEU A 24 -2.17 -27.69 4.43
CA LEU A 24 -2.48 -27.01 3.16
C LEU A 24 -2.51 -25.49 3.32
N LEU A 25 -3.08 -24.98 4.42
CA LEU A 25 -3.14 -23.56 4.70
C LEU A 25 -1.74 -22.97 4.94
N VAL A 26 -0.88 -23.68 5.67
CA VAL A 26 0.53 -23.28 5.88
C VAL A 26 1.27 -23.21 4.54
N ILE A 27 1.12 -24.21 3.67
CA ILE A 27 1.75 -24.21 2.34
C ILE A 27 1.29 -23.02 1.51
N ALA A 28 -0.02 -22.73 1.52
CA ALA A 28 -0.58 -21.57 0.82
C ALA A 28 0.01 -20.25 1.35
N PHE A 29 0.11 -20.10 2.67
CA PHE A 29 0.72 -18.93 3.30
C PHE A 29 2.20 -18.77 2.95
N CYS A 30 2.97 -19.87 2.98
CA CYS A 30 4.37 -19.86 2.56
C CYS A 30 4.53 -19.46 1.09
N GLY A 31 3.66 -19.94 0.20
CA GLY A 31 3.63 -19.51 -1.19
C GLY A 31 3.38 -18.00 -1.34
N MET A 32 2.43 -17.45 -0.57
CA MET A 32 2.16 -16.01 -0.58
C MET A 32 3.32 -15.19 -0.01
N ALA A 33 3.94 -15.64 1.08
CA ALA A 33 5.13 -15.01 1.65
C ALA A 33 6.30 -15.01 0.64
N GLY A 34 6.53 -16.13 -0.06
CA GLY A 34 7.50 -16.20 -1.14
C GLY A 34 7.20 -15.18 -2.26
N ARG A 35 5.94 -15.05 -2.66
CA ARG A 35 5.53 -14.03 -3.66
C ARG A 35 5.84 -12.61 -3.18
N LEU A 36 5.55 -12.29 -1.92
CA LEU A 36 5.89 -10.99 -1.34
C LEU A 36 7.39 -10.72 -1.37
N VAL A 37 8.20 -11.71 -1.00
CA VAL A 37 9.66 -11.63 -1.09
C VAL A 37 10.12 -11.35 -2.53
N THR A 38 9.55 -12.03 -3.53
CA THR A 38 9.91 -11.73 -4.93
C THR A 38 9.60 -10.29 -5.34
N LEU A 39 8.44 -9.77 -4.93
CA LEU A 39 8.05 -8.39 -5.27
C LEU A 39 8.89 -7.35 -4.51
N GLN A 40 9.19 -7.61 -3.24
CA GLN A 40 9.87 -6.65 -2.35
C GLN A 40 11.40 -6.73 -2.40
N ILE A 41 12.00 -7.84 -2.82
CA ILE A 41 13.47 -7.98 -2.88
C ILE A 41 13.95 -7.93 -4.32
N VAL A 42 13.34 -8.70 -5.23
CA VAL A 42 13.79 -8.80 -6.61
C VAL A 42 13.28 -7.62 -7.44
N GLN A 43 12.01 -7.24 -7.27
CA GLN A 43 11.38 -6.18 -8.08
C GLN A 43 11.34 -4.82 -7.39
N ALA A 44 11.71 -4.72 -6.10
CA ALA A 44 11.80 -3.44 -5.40
C ALA A 44 12.66 -2.39 -6.12
N PRO A 45 13.87 -2.69 -6.65
CA PRO A 45 14.63 -1.68 -7.36
C PRO A 45 13.90 -1.18 -8.62
N ALA A 46 13.20 -2.05 -9.34
CA ALA A 46 12.43 -1.68 -10.53
C ALA A 46 11.18 -0.84 -10.21
N TYR A 47 10.49 -1.13 -9.10
CA TYR A 47 9.37 -0.31 -8.64
C TYR A 47 9.83 1.03 -8.04
N ALA A 48 11.00 1.05 -7.40
CA ALA A 48 11.59 2.28 -6.88
C ALA A 48 11.98 3.24 -8.01
N THR A 49 12.55 2.76 -9.11
CA THR A 49 12.86 3.59 -10.28
C THR A 49 11.61 4.15 -10.93
N LEU A 50 10.56 3.34 -11.10
CA LEU A 50 9.28 3.81 -11.64
C LEU A 50 8.60 4.86 -10.75
N ALA A 51 8.73 4.73 -9.43
CA ALA A 51 8.21 5.71 -8.48
C ALA A 51 8.96 7.04 -8.52
N VAL A 52 10.28 7.03 -8.77
CA VAL A 52 11.08 8.25 -8.96
C VAL A 52 10.61 8.98 -10.22
N ASP A 53 10.49 8.26 -11.34
CA ASP A 53 10.07 8.84 -12.62
C ASP A 53 8.66 9.43 -12.56
N GLN A 54 7.73 8.80 -11.83
CA GLN A 54 6.38 9.33 -11.61
C GLN A 54 6.34 10.56 -10.70
N ARG A 55 7.28 10.68 -9.75
CA ARG A 55 7.31 11.76 -8.77
C ARG A 55 8.07 12.99 -9.28
N SER A 56 9.08 12.80 -10.13
CA SER A 56 9.79 13.89 -10.79
C SER A 56 8.97 14.46 -11.95
N ARG A 57 7.83 15.06 -11.65
CA ARG A 57 7.15 15.91 -12.63
C ARG A 57 7.92 17.22 -12.68
N VAL A 58 8.53 17.51 -13.83
CA VAL A 58 9.11 18.83 -14.10
C VAL A 58 7.95 19.83 -14.07
N VAL A 59 7.79 20.51 -12.94
CA VAL A 59 6.94 21.68 -12.84
C VAL A 59 7.76 22.81 -13.42
N GLU A 60 7.52 23.15 -14.68
CA GLU A 60 7.98 24.44 -15.20
C GLU A 60 7.30 25.52 -14.35
N PHE A 61 8.11 26.27 -13.60
CA PHE A 61 7.63 27.49 -12.97
C PHE A 61 7.49 28.53 -14.07
N PRO A 62 6.26 28.92 -14.48
CA PRO A 62 6.11 30.01 -15.41
C PRO A 62 6.72 31.25 -14.76
N ALA A 63 7.65 31.91 -15.45
CA ALA A 63 8.20 33.16 -14.99
C ALA A 63 7.04 34.14 -14.76
N ARG A 64 6.88 34.61 -13.52
CA ARG A 64 5.83 35.55 -13.16
C ARG A 64 6.02 36.82 -13.99
N ARG A 65 4.98 37.22 -14.73
CA ARG A 65 5.02 38.44 -15.53
C ARG A 65 5.23 39.63 -14.59
N GLY A 66 6.26 40.44 -14.84
CA GLY A 66 6.57 41.61 -14.00
C GLY A 66 5.39 42.60 -13.95
N ALA A 67 5.26 43.32 -12.83
CA ALA A 67 4.25 44.36 -12.68
C ALA A 67 4.52 45.51 -13.67
N ILE A 68 3.47 45.99 -14.34
CA ILE A 68 3.55 47.14 -15.25
C ILE A 68 3.23 48.39 -14.45
N PHE A 69 4.10 49.39 -14.49
CA PHE A 69 3.93 50.68 -13.82
C PHE A 69 3.78 51.81 -14.84
N ASP A 70 2.96 52.81 -14.52
CA ASP A 70 2.92 54.09 -15.25
C ASP A 70 4.16 54.95 -14.91
N ARG A 71 4.39 56.05 -15.64
CA ARG A 71 5.49 57.02 -15.43
C ARG A 71 5.53 57.62 -14.02
N ASN A 72 4.39 57.61 -13.32
CA ASN A 72 4.27 58.06 -11.94
C ASN A 72 4.47 56.94 -10.90
N GLY A 73 4.87 55.74 -11.33
CA GLY A 73 5.11 54.58 -10.46
C GLY A 73 3.84 53.85 -10.00
N ASN A 74 2.67 54.20 -10.54
CA ASN A 74 1.41 53.53 -10.19
C ASN A 74 1.26 52.20 -10.94
N ALA A 75 0.89 51.13 -10.24
CA ALA A 75 0.76 49.79 -10.84
C ALA A 75 -0.52 49.70 -11.70
N LEU A 76 -0.37 49.23 -12.95
CA LEU A 76 -1.46 49.06 -13.92
C LEU A 76 -1.89 47.59 -14.10
N ALA A 77 -0.98 46.64 -13.90
CA ALA A 77 -1.28 45.21 -13.96
C ALA A 77 -0.35 44.40 -13.05
N VAL A 78 -0.92 43.50 -12.25
CA VAL A 78 -0.20 42.60 -11.33
C VAL A 78 -0.72 41.18 -11.55
N SER A 79 0.18 40.21 -11.60
CA SER A 79 -0.16 38.77 -11.67
C SER A 79 -0.47 38.22 -10.29
N VAL A 80 -1.65 37.62 -10.11
CA VAL A 80 -2.12 36.99 -8.87
C VAL A 80 -2.20 35.48 -9.09
N ASP A 81 -1.73 34.68 -8.14
CA ASP A 81 -1.93 33.22 -8.20
C ASP A 81 -3.38 32.89 -7.86
N LEU A 82 -3.99 32.03 -8.66
CA LEU A 82 -5.31 31.49 -8.40
C LEU A 82 -5.16 30.01 -8.07
N ASP A 83 -5.40 29.66 -6.80
CA ASP A 83 -5.68 28.29 -6.40
C ASP A 83 -7.17 28.02 -6.62
N THR A 84 -7.48 27.12 -7.55
CA THR A 84 -8.86 26.63 -7.76
C THR A 84 -9.03 25.30 -7.04
N VAL A 85 -10.03 25.22 -6.16
CA VAL A 85 -10.40 24.03 -5.37
C VAL A 85 -11.38 23.16 -6.13
#